data_AF-A0A820YJ06-F1
#
_entry.id   AF-A0A820YJ06-F1
#
_cell.length_a   1.000
_cell.length_b   1.000
_cell.length_c   1.000
_cell.angle_alpha   90.00
_cell.angle_beta   90.00
_cell.angle_gamma   90.00
#
_symmetry.space_group_name_H-M   'P 1'
#
loop_
_entity.id
_entity.type
_entity.pdbx_description
1 polymer ?
#
loop_
_entity_poly.entity_id
_entity_poly.type
_entity_poly.pdbx_seq_one_letter_code
_entity_poly.pdbx_strand_id
1 'polypeptide(L)'
;MVDFMTNDQKLDFARQEFFELIESIDGSITCEQSKQILKQLFTTTSDTEMDRLLRDEDKNLDNKILFNGLINAIQYLLNKQTVEDESDESLPDDQEMSNRWEEYGKKILALTKSGTTIDHQMAKQIAEECKVPLEH
;
A
#
# COMPACT_ATOMS: atom_id res chain seq x y z
N MET A 1 10.39 15.40 -1.27
CA MET A 1 10.43 16.13 0.01
C MET A 1 8.99 16.38 0.49
N VAL A 2 8.14 15.35 0.49
CA VAL A 2 6.68 15.46 0.73
C VAL A 2 6.20 14.56 1.88
N ASP A 3 7.06 13.65 2.34
CA ASP A 3 6.79 12.67 3.39
C ASP A 3 6.60 13.30 4.79
N PHE A 4 6.97 14.57 4.96
CA PHE A 4 6.92 15.30 6.24
C PHE A 4 5.73 16.28 6.37
N MET A 5 4.79 16.29 5.42
CA MET A 5 3.62 17.18 5.47
C MET A 5 2.55 16.64 6.43
N THR A 6 2.01 17.51 7.29
CA THR A 6 0.85 17.16 8.13
C THR A 6 -0.41 16.99 7.28
N ASN A 7 -1.42 16.30 7.80
CA ASN A 7 -2.70 16.08 7.11
C ASN A 7 -3.34 17.40 6.62
N ASP A 8 -3.24 18.45 7.44
CA ASP A 8 -3.73 19.78 7.10
C ASP A 8 -2.93 20.41 5.95
N GLN A 9 -1.60 20.29 5.95
CA GLN A 9 -0.75 20.77 4.86
C GLN A 9 -0.98 20.01 3.54
N LYS A 10 -1.20 18.69 3.61
CA LYS A 10 -1.53 17.89 2.42
C LYS A 10 -2.85 18.34 1.80
N LEU A 11 -3.84 18.66 2.63
CA LEU A 11 -5.12 19.21 2.17
C LEU A 11 -4.92 20.61 1.57
N ASP A 12 -4.20 21.51 2.25
CA ASP A 12 -3.95 22.87 1.78
C ASP A 12 -3.22 22.88 0.42
N PHE A 13 -2.18 22.06 0.28
CA PHE A 13 -1.48 21.85 -0.98
C PHE A 13 -2.42 21.37 -2.09
N ALA A 14 -3.25 20.36 -1.80
CA ALA A 14 -4.23 19.88 -2.77
C ALA A 14 -5.23 20.95 -3.18
N ARG A 15 -5.65 21.82 -2.25
CA ARG A 15 -6.52 22.95 -2.59
C ARG A 15 -5.84 23.89 -3.55
N GLN A 16 -4.61 24.28 -3.25
CA GLN A 16 -3.87 25.21 -4.08
C GLN A 16 -3.68 24.65 -5.49
N GLU A 17 -3.14 23.43 -5.61
CA GLU A 17 -2.94 22.79 -6.91
C GLU A 17 -4.25 22.58 -7.67
N PHE A 18 -5.33 22.21 -6.97
CA PHE A 18 -6.65 22.10 -7.58
C PHE A 18 -7.07 23.43 -8.19
N PHE A 19 -7.01 24.53 -7.43
CA PHE A 19 -7.38 25.86 -7.93
C PHE A 19 -6.48 26.35 -9.07
N GLU A 20 -5.20 25.99 -9.08
CA GLU A 20 -4.29 26.30 -10.18
C GLU A 20 -4.64 25.51 -11.46
N LEU A 21 -5.20 24.31 -11.32
CA LEU A 21 -5.58 23.42 -12.42
C LEU A 21 -7.04 23.55 -12.87
N ILE A 22 -7.89 24.30 -12.16
CA ILE A 22 -9.27 24.58 -12.60
C ILE A 22 -9.22 25.44 -13.86
N GLU A 23 -9.39 24.79 -15.01
CA GLU A 23 -9.62 25.47 -16.29
C GLU A 23 -11.11 25.58 -16.64
N SER A 24 -11.96 24.78 -15.99
CA SER A 24 -13.39 24.70 -16.29
C SER A 24 -14.24 25.62 -15.42
N ILE A 25 -15.26 26.22 -16.03
CA ILE A 25 -16.25 27.10 -15.36
C ILE A 25 -17.04 26.35 -14.27
N ASP A 26 -17.18 25.03 -14.39
CA ASP A 26 -17.86 24.17 -13.41
C ASP A 26 -17.03 23.94 -12.13
N GLY A 27 -15.75 24.35 -12.12
CA GLY A 27 -14.87 24.13 -10.98
C GLY A 27 -14.43 22.67 -10.81
N SER A 28 -14.44 21.90 -11.89
CA SER A 28 -13.94 20.52 -11.96
C SER A 28 -12.58 20.45 -12.65
N ILE A 29 -11.75 19.49 -12.26
CA ILE A 29 -10.53 19.11 -12.98
C ILE A 29 -10.66 17.70 -13.52
N THR A 30 -9.81 17.30 -14.46
CA THR A 30 -9.83 15.94 -15.00
C THR A 30 -9.30 14.92 -13.99
N CYS A 31 -9.65 13.64 -14.18
CA CYS A 31 -9.07 12.55 -13.39
C CYS A 31 -7.54 12.53 -13.49
N GLU A 32 -6.98 12.82 -14.66
CA GLU A 32 -5.52 12.84 -14.86
C GLU A 32 -4.84 13.95 -14.05
N GLN A 33 -5.42 15.16 -14.04
CA GLN A 33 -4.95 16.27 -13.21
C GLN A 33 -5.05 15.94 -11.72
N SER A 34 -6.19 15.38 -11.29
CA SER A 34 -6.39 14.93 -9.90
C SER A 34 -5.34 13.90 -9.48
N LYS A 35 -5.00 12.98 -10.38
CA LYS A 35 -3.98 11.95 -10.16
C LYS A 35 -2.60 12.52 -9.96
N GLN A 36 -2.23 13.58 -10.69
CA GLN A 36 -0.94 14.24 -10.50
C GLN A 36 -0.81 14.85 -9.10
N ILE A 37 -1.87 15.52 -8.62
CA ILE A 37 -1.91 16.07 -7.24
C ILE A 37 -1.73 14.94 -6.21
N LEU A 38 -2.51 13.86 -6.36
CA LEU A 38 -2.42 12.70 -5.45
C LEU A 38 -1.04 12.06 -5.46
N LYS A 39 -0.39 11.97 -6.61
CA LYS A 39 0.95 11.38 -6.75
C LYS A 39 2.04 12.24 -6.10
N GLN A 40 1.88 13.55 -6.11
CA GLN A 40 2.79 14.45 -5.39
C GLN A 40 2.63 14.30 -3.87
N LEU A 41 1.39 14.17 -3.38
CA LEU A 41 1.07 14.05 -1.96
C LEU A 41 1.33 12.66 -1.36
N PHE A 42 1.06 11.61 -2.15
CA PHE A 42 1.11 10.21 -1.75
C PHE A 42 2.01 9.41 -2.68
N THR A 43 3.32 9.67 -2.60
CA THR A 43 4.33 9.00 -3.45
C THR A 43 4.38 7.48 -3.27
N THR A 44 3.86 6.98 -2.15
CA THR A 44 3.80 5.54 -1.82
C THR A 44 2.56 4.84 -2.36
N THR A 45 1.52 5.60 -2.75
CA THR A 45 0.29 5.02 -3.27
C THR A 45 0.47 4.64 -4.74
N SER A 46 0.01 3.45 -5.13
CA SER A 46 0.12 2.97 -6.50
C SER A 46 -0.84 3.72 -7.44
N ASP A 47 -0.39 3.94 -8.68
CA ASP A 47 -1.17 4.56 -9.75
C ASP A 47 -2.53 3.86 -9.97
N THR A 48 -2.61 2.54 -9.77
CA THR A 48 -3.85 1.75 -9.90
C THR A 48 -4.87 2.07 -8.80
N GLU A 49 -4.39 2.26 -7.57
CA GLU A 49 -5.26 2.56 -6.43
C GLU A 49 -5.80 3.99 -6.54
N MET A 50 -4.95 4.94 -6.94
CA MET A 50 -5.39 6.32 -7.20
C MET A 50 -6.46 6.36 -8.31
N ASP A 51 -6.26 5.62 -9.40
CA ASP A 51 -7.20 5.57 -10.51
C ASP A 51 -8.56 5.02 -10.08
N ARG A 52 -8.54 3.97 -9.26
CA ARG A 52 -9.75 3.40 -8.68
C ARG A 52 -10.49 4.39 -7.79
N LEU A 53 -9.78 5.12 -6.92
CA LEU A 53 -10.36 6.12 -6.04
C LEU A 53 -10.99 7.27 -6.82
N LEU A 54 -10.29 7.79 -7.83
CA LEU A 54 -10.80 8.86 -8.67
C LEU A 54 -12.01 8.40 -9.46
N ARG A 55 -12.01 7.16 -9.97
CA ARG A 55 -13.16 6.59 -10.67
C ARG A 55 -14.39 6.42 -9.77
N ASP A 56 -14.20 6.14 -8.48
CA ASP A 56 -15.30 6.05 -7.51
C ASP A 56 -15.94 7.44 -7.25
N GLU A 57 -15.12 8.48 -7.24
CA GLU A 57 -15.57 9.87 -7.07
C GLU A 57 -16.12 10.49 -8.37
N ASP A 58 -15.77 9.97 -9.55
CA ASP A 58 -16.33 10.34 -10.87
C ASP A 58 -17.74 9.76 -11.07
N LYS A 59 -18.69 10.22 -10.26
CA LYS A 59 -20.10 9.75 -10.27
C LYS A 59 -20.81 9.98 -11.61
N ASN A 60 -20.34 10.94 -12.39
CA ASN A 60 -20.92 11.29 -13.68
C ASN A 60 -20.28 10.54 -14.84
N LEU A 61 -19.20 9.78 -14.61
CA LEU A 61 -18.44 9.06 -15.63
C LEU A 61 -17.97 9.98 -16.78
N ASP A 62 -17.70 11.25 -16.48
CA ASP A 62 -17.22 12.26 -17.45
C ASP A 62 -15.69 12.44 -17.36
N ASN A 63 -15.01 11.60 -16.57
CA ASN A 63 -13.60 11.72 -16.22
C ASN A 63 -13.24 13.07 -15.57
N LYS A 64 -14.19 13.65 -14.83
CA LYS A 64 -14.02 14.93 -14.14
C LYS A 64 -14.35 14.78 -12.67
N ILE A 65 -13.47 15.34 -11.85
CA ILE A 65 -13.53 15.30 -10.41
C ILE A 65 -13.79 16.72 -9.92
N LEU A 66 -14.84 16.86 -9.12
CA LEU A 66 -15.10 18.09 -8.38
C LEU A 66 -14.15 18.20 -7.20
N PHE A 67 -13.94 19.42 -6.70
CA PHE A 67 -13.10 19.68 -5.54
C PHE A 67 -13.40 18.74 -4.36
N ASN A 68 -14.68 18.51 -4.08
CA ASN A 68 -15.09 17.63 -2.99
C ASN A 68 -14.63 16.18 -3.20
N GLY A 69 -14.60 15.71 -4.45
CA GLY A 69 -14.12 14.36 -4.77
C GLY A 69 -12.62 14.20 -4.56
N LEU A 70 -11.84 15.21 -4.93
CA LEU A 70 -10.40 15.22 -4.65
C LEU A 70 -10.13 15.18 -3.14
N ILE A 71 -10.85 16.01 -2.36
CA ILE A 71 -10.69 16.06 -0.91
C ILE A 71 -11.10 14.74 -0.25
N ASN A 72 -12.16 14.09 -0.72
CA ASN A 72 -12.56 12.76 -0.26
C ASN A 72 -11.47 11.72 -0.52
N ALA A 73 -10.90 11.69 -1.74
CA ALA A 73 -9.83 10.76 -2.08
C ALA A 73 -8.59 10.97 -1.20
N ILE A 74 -8.23 12.23 -0.91
CA ILE A 74 -7.14 12.55 0.00
C ILE A 74 -7.46 12.07 1.41
N GLN A 75 -8.64 12.39 1.95
CA GLN A 75 -9.03 11.93 3.28
C GLN A 75 -9.05 10.40 3.39
N TYR A 76 -9.51 9.70 2.35
CA TYR A 76 -9.45 8.25 2.29
C TYR A 76 -8.01 7.74 2.39
N LEU A 77 -7.09 8.30 1.59
CA LEU A 77 -5.68 7.93 1.62
C LEU A 77 -4.99 8.29 2.94
N LEU A 78 -5.34 9.42 3.55
CA LEU A 78 -4.86 9.79 4.88
C LEU A 78 -5.34 8.79 5.94
N ASN A 79 -6.63 8.45 5.92
CA ASN A 79 -7.19 7.47 6.86
C ASN A 79 -6.62 6.06 6.62
N LYS A 80 -6.37 5.68 5.36
CA LYS A 80 -5.73 4.42 5.01
C LYS A 80 -4.28 4.37 5.53
N GLN A 81 -3.49 5.43 5.33
CA GLN A 81 -2.14 5.52 5.89
C GLN A 81 -2.12 5.47 7.43
N THR A 82 -3.11 6.06 8.12
CA THR A 82 -3.19 5.97 9.59
C THR A 82 -3.59 4.58 10.10
N VAL A 83 -4.23 3.75 9.26
CA VAL A 83 -4.61 2.38 9.61
C VAL A 83 -3.49 1.39 9.27
N GLU A 84 -2.60 1.73 8.33
CA GLU A 84 -1.41 0.93 8.01
C GLU A 84 -0.25 1.13 9.02
N ASP A 85 -0.28 2.14 9.89
CA ASP A 85 0.70 2.32 10.99
C ASP A 85 0.43 1.38 12.21
N GLU A 86 -0.74 0.73 12.28
CA GLU A 86 -1.04 -0.35 13.26
C GLU A 86 -1.10 -1.74 12.61
N SER A 87 -0.58 -1.89 11.39
CA SER A 87 -0.37 -3.19 10.74
C SER A 87 0.93 -3.18 9.93
N ASP A 88 2.02 -2.74 10.56
CA ASP A 88 3.38 -3.12 10.15
C ASP A 88 3.61 -4.60 10.46
N GLU A 89 2.87 -5.48 9.77
CA GLU A 89 3.34 -6.82 9.49
C GLU A 89 3.91 -6.75 8.07
N SER A 90 5.05 -6.05 7.97
CA SER A 90 5.93 -6.03 6.81
C SER A 90 6.05 -7.45 6.27
N LEU A 91 5.29 -7.75 5.21
CA LEU A 91 5.42 -9.00 4.49
C LEU A 91 6.85 -9.03 3.95
N PRO A 92 7.66 -10.03 4.34
CA PRO A 92 9.05 -10.09 3.92
C PRO A 92 9.11 -10.10 2.39
N ASP A 93 9.99 -9.24 1.85
CA ASP A 93 10.38 -9.16 0.44
C ASP A 93 10.49 -10.58 -0.14
N ASP A 94 10.00 -10.84 -1.36
CA ASP A 94 9.98 -12.18 -2.00
C ASP A 94 11.34 -12.89 -1.90
N GLN A 95 12.43 -12.12 -1.93
CA GLN A 95 13.81 -12.58 -1.74
C GLN A 95 14.11 -13.10 -0.32
N GLU A 96 13.56 -12.47 0.71
CA GLU A 96 13.73 -12.85 2.12
C GLU A 96 12.88 -14.09 2.46
N MET A 97 11.67 -14.22 1.91
CA MET A 97 10.88 -15.46 2.00
C MET A 97 11.60 -16.63 1.35
N SER A 98 12.23 -16.44 0.18
CA SER A 98 13.01 -17.49 -0.49
C SER A 98 14.16 -17.98 0.39
N ASN A 99 14.92 -17.06 1.00
CA ASN A 99 16.01 -17.43 1.91
C ASN A 99 15.51 -18.21 3.14
N ARG A 100 14.34 -17.85 3.69
CA ARG A 100 13.74 -18.52 4.85
C ARG A 100 13.26 -19.94 4.52
N TRP A 101 12.65 -20.15 3.35
CA TRP A 101 12.31 -21.48 2.86
C TRP A 101 13.54 -22.35 2.56
N GLU A 102 14.62 -21.76 2.03
CA GLU A 102 15.88 -22.47 1.82
C GLU A 102 16.54 -22.91 3.13
N GLU A 103 16.57 -22.04 4.15
CA GLU A 103 17.11 -22.37 5.47
C GLU A 103 16.27 -23.45 6.18
N TYR A 104 14.94 -23.35 6.09
CA TYR A 104 14.03 -24.39 6.56
C TYR A 104 14.32 -25.74 5.88
N GLY A 105 14.44 -25.75 4.54
CA GLY A 105 14.78 -26.95 3.77
C GLY A 105 16.12 -27.55 4.17
N LYS A 106 17.15 -26.72 4.43
CA LYS A 106 18.47 -27.20 4.89
C LYS A 106 18.39 -27.83 6.28
N LYS A 107 17.65 -27.25 7.23
CA LYS A 107 17.48 -27.82 8.59
C LYS A 107 16.76 -29.17 8.54
N ILE A 108 15.68 -29.26 7.76
CA ILE A 108 14.94 -30.51 7.52
C ILE A 108 15.85 -31.57 6.89
N LEU A 109 16.67 -31.18 5.90
CA LEU A 109 17.60 -32.08 5.24
C LEU A 109 18.75 -32.54 6.16
N ALA A 110 19.24 -31.67 7.05
CA ALA A 110 20.27 -32.01 8.02
C ALA A 110 19.78 -33.06 9.04
N LEU A 111 18.57 -32.88 9.56
CA LEU A 111 17.95 -33.81 10.52
C LEU A 111 17.67 -35.18 9.90
N THR A 112 17.18 -35.21 8.66
CA THR A 112 16.97 -36.47 7.92
C THR A 112 18.29 -37.16 7.59
N LYS A 113 19.36 -36.41 7.25
CA LYS A 113 20.71 -36.98 7.07
C LYS A 113 21.30 -37.54 8.37
N SER A 114 20.94 -36.99 9.53
CA SER A 114 21.28 -37.52 10.84
C SER A 114 20.44 -38.72 11.27
N GLY A 115 19.54 -39.23 10.41
CA GLY A 115 18.67 -40.36 10.71
C GLY A 115 17.51 -40.02 11.66
N THR A 116 17.24 -38.74 11.90
CA THR A 116 16.14 -38.29 12.75
C THR A 116 14.85 -38.26 11.94
N THR A 117 13.81 -38.91 12.46
CA THR A 117 12.46 -38.84 11.85
C THR A 117 11.81 -37.52 12.24
N ILE A 118 11.42 -36.73 11.25
CA ILE A 118 10.80 -35.41 11.47
C ILE A 118 9.30 -35.61 11.58
N ASP A 119 8.77 -35.43 12.78
CA ASP A 119 7.33 -35.39 13.05
C ASP A 119 6.77 -33.99 12.78
N HIS A 120 5.45 -33.88 12.60
CA HIS A 120 4.73 -32.63 12.37
C HIS A 120 5.03 -31.56 13.44
N GLN A 121 5.18 -31.94 14.71
CA GLN A 121 5.55 -30.99 15.77
C GLN A 121 6.99 -30.44 15.60
N MET A 122 7.89 -31.24 15.06
CA MET A 122 9.29 -30.88 14.86
C MET A 122 9.43 -29.98 13.63
N ALA A 123 8.70 -30.28 12.55
CA ALA A 123 8.56 -29.40 11.38
C ALA A 123 8.02 -28.02 11.79
N LYS A 124 7.00 -27.98 12.67
CA LYS A 124 6.41 -26.73 13.16
C LYS A 124 7.40 -25.88 13.97
N GLN A 125 8.20 -26.48 14.85
CA GLN A 125 9.24 -25.76 15.58
C GLN A 125 10.31 -25.17 14.64
N ILE A 126 10.74 -25.93 13.64
CA ILE A 126 11.76 -25.47 12.68
C ILE A 126 11.21 -24.34 11.81
N ALA A 127 9.93 -24.41 11.43
CA ALA A 127 9.28 -23.35 10.69
C ALA A 127 9.11 -22.08 11.53
N GLU A 128 8.76 -22.20 12.82
CA GLU A 128 8.69 -21.06 13.73
C GLU A 128 10.07 -20.39 13.91
N GLU A 129 11.14 -21.19 14.07
CA GLU A 129 12.53 -20.68 14.12
C GLU A 129 12.95 -19.96 12.82
N CYS A 130 12.59 -20.51 11.67
CA CYS A 130 12.87 -19.92 10.36
C CYS A 130 11.82 -18.86 9.96
N LYS A 131 10.86 -18.58 10.86
CA LYS A 131 9.70 -17.72 10.66
C LYS A 131 8.97 -17.98 9.33
N VAL A 132 8.81 -19.23 8.93
CA VAL A 132 8.13 -19.61 7.68
C VAL A 132 6.68 -19.94 8.00
N PRO A 133 5.69 -19.41 7.25
CA PRO A 133 4.30 -19.81 7.45
C PRO A 133 4.13 -21.25 6.94
N LEU A 134 3.92 -22.20 7.85
CA LEU A 134 3.36 -23.50 7.52
C LEU A 134 1.84 -23.35 7.51
N GLU A 135 1.26 -23.16 6.32
CA GLU A 135 -0.19 -23.25 6.15
C GLU A 135 -0.68 -24.62 6.66
N HIS A 136 -1.75 -24.57 7.46
CA HIS A 136 -2.36 -25.70 8.18
C HIS A 136 -3.17 -26.60 7.25
#